data_AF-A0A0M3IUB9-F1
#
_entry.id   AF-A0A0M3IUB9-F1
#
_cell.length_a   1.000
_cell.length_b   1.000
_cell.length_c   1.000
_cell.angle_alpha   90.00
_cell.angle_beta   90.00
_cell.angle_gamma   90.00
#
_symmetry.space_group_name_H-M   'P 1'
#
loop_
_entity.id
_entity.type
_entity.pdbx_description
1 polymer ?
#
loop_
_entity_poly.entity_id
_entity_poly.type
_entity_poly.pdbx_seq_one_letter_code
_entity_poly.pdbx_strand_id
1 'polypeptide(L)'
;MMLAVTTKFSIAKRKYDINPDNNRLIRRQLRVSFTFRKTSSQKCRCPFIEYCDWDRNGVMKIPQNDEHGKRIEDNYVATVC
;
A
#
# COMPACT_ATOMS: atom_id res chain seq x y z
N MET A 1 -6.22 12.24 22.68
CA MET A 1 -5.20 11.49 21.92
C MET A 1 -5.91 10.70 20.84
N MET A 2 -5.77 11.05 19.56
CA MET A 2 -6.29 10.23 18.46
C MET A 2 -5.34 9.04 18.26
N LEU A 3 -5.83 7.82 18.46
CA LEU A 3 -5.12 6.61 18.09
C LEU A 3 -5.08 6.56 16.55
N ALA A 4 -3.90 6.73 15.97
CA ALA A 4 -3.66 6.49 14.55
C ALA A 4 -3.82 4.99 14.27
N VAL A 5 -4.95 4.60 13.67
CA VAL A 5 -5.11 3.23 13.16
C VAL A 5 -4.51 3.20 11.75
N THR A 6 -3.31 2.65 11.64
CA THR A 6 -2.67 2.38 10.35
C THR A 6 -3.37 1.22 9.67
N THR A 7 -4.40 1.50 8.89
CA THR A 7 -5.17 0.44 8.21
C THR A 7 -4.48 0.04 6.91
N LYS A 8 -3.68 -1.04 6.95
CA LYS A 8 -3.15 -1.69 5.74
C LYS A 8 -4.16 -2.68 5.19
N PHE A 9 -4.69 -2.41 4.00
CA PHE A 9 -5.60 -3.33 3.32
C PHE A 9 -4.81 -4.37 2.53
N SER A 10 -5.08 -5.65 2.79
CA SER A 10 -4.52 -6.77 2.04
C SER A 10 -5.49 -7.94 2.03
N ILE A 11 -5.34 -8.84 1.05
CA ILE A 11 -6.09 -10.09 0.98
C ILE A 11 -5.10 -11.23 1.22
N ALA A 12 -5.29 -11.97 2.32
CA ALA A 12 -4.44 -13.11 2.64
C ALA A 12 -4.47 -14.17 1.54
N LYS A 13 -3.32 -14.78 1.21
CA LYS A 13 -3.21 -15.87 0.22
C LYS A 13 -3.76 -17.18 0.82
N ARG A 14 -5.05 -17.44 0.64
CA ARG A 14 -5.74 -18.66 1.10
C ARG A 14 -6.82 -19.11 0.12
N LYS A 15 -7.23 -20.39 0.20
CA LYS A 15 -8.29 -20.98 -0.64
C LYS A 15 -9.70 -20.86 -0.04
N TYR A 16 -9.79 -20.66 1.27
CA TYR A 16 -11.04 -20.61 2.02
C TYR A 16 -11.10 -19.37 2.91
N ASP A 17 -12.27 -18.77 3.02
CA ASP A 17 -12.59 -17.73 4.00
C ASP A 17 -13.60 -18.28 5.03
N ILE A 18 -13.74 -17.61 6.18
CA ILE A 18 -14.76 -17.96 7.18
C ILE A 18 -16.00 -17.10 6.90
N ASN A 19 -17.16 -17.74 6.78
CA ASN A 19 -18.44 -17.06 6.70
C ASN A 19 -18.73 -16.39 8.07
N PRO A 20 -18.90 -15.06 8.14
CA PRO A 20 -19.16 -14.38 9.40
C PRO A 20 -20.51 -14.76 10.03
N ASP A 21 -21.50 -15.20 9.25
CA ASP A 21 -22.86 -15.46 9.74
C ASP A 21 -22.98 -16.82 10.44
N ASN A 22 -22.16 -17.80 10.06
CA ASN A 22 -22.27 -19.18 10.55
C ASN A 22 -20.93 -19.85 10.88
N ASN A 23 -19.82 -19.12 10.80
CA ASN A 23 -18.47 -19.60 11.08
C ASN A 23 -18.02 -20.82 10.26
N ARG A 24 -18.66 -21.11 9.11
CA ARG A 24 -18.26 -22.20 8.21
C ARG A 24 -17.29 -21.73 7.13
N LEU A 25 -16.52 -22.67 6.58
CA LEU A 25 -15.58 -22.39 5.50
C LEU A 25 -16.31 -22.17 4.16
N ILE A 26 -15.97 -21.06 3.47
CA ILE A 26 -16.41 -20.78 2.11
C ILE A 26 -15.19 -20.86 1.19
N ARG A 27 -15.30 -21.62 0.10
CA ARG A 27 -14.25 -21.70 -0.93
C ARG A 27 -14.24 -20.42 -1.77
N ARG A 28 -13.06 -19.82 -1.93
CA ARG A 28 -12.88 -18.66 -2.81
C ARG A 28 -13.13 -19.02 -4.27
N GLN A 29 -13.72 -18.07 -4.97
CA GLN A 29 -13.96 -18.12 -6.41
C GLN A 29 -13.07 -17.11 -7.13
N LEU A 30 -13.06 -17.17 -8.47
CA LEU A 30 -12.42 -16.14 -9.27
C LEU A 30 -13.05 -14.78 -8.94
N ARG A 31 -12.22 -13.83 -8.48
CA ARG A 31 -12.64 -12.47 -8.15
C ARG A 31 -11.80 -11.48 -8.95
N VAL A 32 -12.48 -10.64 -9.72
CA VAL A 32 -11.88 -9.49 -10.43
C VAL A 32 -12.35 -8.22 -9.71
N SER A 33 -11.43 -7.29 -9.46
CA SER A 33 -11.76 -5.98 -8.88
C SER A 33 -11.07 -4.86 -9.63
N PHE A 34 -11.84 -3.82 -9.96
CA PHE A 34 -11.34 -2.60 -10.56
C PHE A 34 -11.14 -1.57 -9.45
N THR A 35 -9.95 -0.96 -9.39
CA THR A 35 -9.63 0.09 -8.42
C THR A 35 -9.30 1.36 -9.19
N PHE A 36 -10.12 2.40 -9.01
CA PHE A 36 -9.88 3.71 -9.60
C PHE A 36 -9.15 4.59 -8.59
N ARG A 37 -8.14 5.34 -9.07
CA ARG A 37 -7.39 6.30 -8.26
C ARG A 37 -7.15 7.56 -9.08
N LYS A 38 -7.27 8.72 -8.44
CA LYS A 38 -6.85 9.99 -9.02
C LYS A 38 -5.38 10.24 -8.67
N THR A 39 -4.56 10.57 -9.65
CA THR A 39 -3.17 10.98 -9.42
C THR A 39 -3.15 12.33 -8.70
N SER A 40 -2.34 12.45 -7.65
CA SER A 40 -2.13 13.72 -6.95
C SER A 40 -0.94 14.45 -7.57
N SER A 41 -1.11 15.75 -7.84
CA SER A 41 -0.01 16.65 -8.21
C SER A 41 0.51 17.47 -7.03
N GLN A 42 -0.21 17.46 -5.91
CA GLN A 42 0.13 18.24 -4.71
C GLN A 42 0.72 17.35 -3.62
N LYS A 43 1.65 17.92 -2.85
CA LYS A 43 2.25 17.28 -1.68
C LYS A 43 1.19 16.85 -0.68
N CYS A 44 1.24 15.58 -0.30
CA CYS A 44 0.38 15.02 0.74
C CYS A 44 0.60 15.77 2.06
N ARG A 45 -0.49 16.13 2.74
CA ARG A 45 -0.49 16.83 4.05
C ARG A 45 -1.15 15.98 5.13
N CYS A 46 -1.06 14.66 5.02
CA CYS A 46 -1.64 13.77 6.02
C CYS A 46 -0.90 13.92 7.37
N PRO A 47 -1.58 13.69 8.50
CA PRO A 47 -0.95 13.72 9.82
C PRO A 47 -0.06 12.50 10.10
N PHE A 48 -0.05 11.50 9.20
CA PHE A 48 0.63 10.22 9.36
C PHE A 48 1.92 10.19 8.50
N ILE A 49 2.90 11.00 8.88
CA ILE A 49 4.12 11.22 8.10
C ILE A 49 4.99 9.96 7.98
N GLU A 50 4.97 9.10 8.99
CA GLU A 50 5.71 7.86 9.08
C GLU A 50 5.32 6.84 7.99
N TYR A 51 4.11 6.95 7.45
CA TYR A 51 3.60 6.13 6.35
C TYR A 51 3.50 6.89 5.03
N CYS A 52 3.79 8.19 5.02
CA CYS A 52 3.76 9.01 3.82
C CYS A 52 5.10 8.94 3.10
N ASP A 53 5.09 8.45 1.87
CA ASP A 53 6.26 8.34 1.00
C ASP A 53 6.60 9.64 0.26
N TRP A 54 5.67 10.60 0.21
CA TRP A 54 5.81 11.82 -0.60
C TRP A 54 7.10 12.60 -0.31
N ASP A 55 7.51 12.69 0.96
CA ASP A 55 8.76 13.35 1.32
C ASP A 55 9.37 12.78 2.59
N ARG A 56 10.06 11.63 2.44
CA ARG A 56 11.00 11.12 3.45
C ARG A 56 12.32 11.89 3.40
N ASN A 57 12.30 13.22 3.64
CA ASN A 57 13.48 14.08 3.55
C ASN A 57 14.25 13.93 2.21
N GLY A 58 13.54 13.77 1.10
CA GLY A 58 14.14 13.55 -0.22
C GLY A 58 14.53 12.11 -0.59
N VAL A 59 14.48 11.13 0.33
CA VAL A 59 14.88 9.73 0.07
C VAL A 59 13.92 8.99 -0.88
N MET A 60 12.63 9.34 -0.85
CA MET A 60 11.58 8.78 -1.71
C MET A 60 10.95 9.86 -2.62
N LYS A 61 11.68 10.96 -2.88
CA LYS A 61 11.21 12.04 -3.74
C LYS A 61 10.90 11.48 -5.13
N ILE A 62 9.86 12.00 -5.78
CA ILE A 62 9.56 11.70 -7.18
C ILE A 62 10.87 11.87 -7.99
N PRO A 63 11.36 10.80 -8.64
CA PRO A 63 12.63 10.85 -9.33
C PRO A 63 12.58 11.89 -10.44
N GLN A 64 13.60 12.75 -10.49
CA GLN A 64 13.69 13.81 -11.50
C GLN A 64 14.13 13.27 -12.87
N ASN A 65 14.65 12.05 -12.92
CA ASN A 65 15.10 11.35 -14.11
C ASN A 65 15.06 9.82 -13.91
N ASP A 66 15.17 9.08 -15.01
CA ASP A 66 15.04 7.62 -15.04
C ASP A 66 16.12 6.91 -14.20
N GLU A 67 17.34 7.45 -14.16
CA GLU A 67 18.45 6.88 -13.39
C GLU A 67 18.19 6.95 -11.88
N HIS A 68 17.65 8.07 -11.39
CA HIS A 68 17.25 8.22 -10.00
C HIS A 68 16.05 7.31 -9.69
N GLY A 69 15.12 7.15 -10.63
CA GLY A 69 13.98 6.25 -10.47
C GLY A 69 14.40 4.79 -10.24
N LYS A 70 15.35 4.31 -11.06
CA LYS A 70 15.88 2.94 -10.95
C LYS A 70 16.56 2.67 -9.62
N ARG A 71 17.34 3.63 -9.08
CA ARG A 71 17.98 3.49 -7.77
C ARG A 71 16.98 3.41 -6.62
N ILE A 72 15.86 4.13 -6.69
CA ILE A 72 14.78 4.06 -5.69
C ILE A 72 14.11 2.69 -5.75
N GLU A 73 13.84 2.17 -6.96
CA GLU A 73 13.25 0.85 -7.17
C GLU A 73 14.12 -0.28 -6.58
N ASP A 74 15.41 -0.29 -6.90
CA ASP A 74 16.37 -1.28 -6.40
C ASP A 74 16.43 -1.29 -4.86
N ASN A 75 16.43 -0.10 -4.24
CA ASN A 75 16.43 0.04 -2.78
C ASN A 75 15.10 -0.41 -2.15
N TYR A 76 13.97 -0.11 -2.81
CA TYR A 76 12.63 -0.49 -2.32
C TYR A 76 12.44 -2.01 -2.33
N VAL A 77 12.93 -2.72 -3.35
CA VAL A 77 12.87 -4.18 -3.43
C VAL A 77 13.78 -4.83 -2.37
N ALA A 78 14.96 -4.25 -2.10
CA ALA A 78 15.91 -4.80 -1.15
C ALA A 78 15.49 -4.71 0.33
N THR A 79 14.58 -3.79 0.70
CA THR A 79 14.16 -3.61 2.11
C THR A 79 12.95 -4.45 2.53
N VAL A 80 12.28 -5.12 1.58
CA VAL A 80 11.00 -5.83 1.80
C VAL A 80 11.15 -7.35 1.69
N CYS A 81 12.35 -7.87 1.43
CA CYS A 81 12.66 -9.31 1.41
C CYS A 81 13.40 -9.76 2.68
#